data_AF-A0A839VJB2-F1
#
_entry.id   AF-A0A839VJB2-F1
#
_cell.length_a   1.000
_cell.length_b   1.000
_cell.length_c   1.000
_cell.angle_alpha   90.00
_cell.angle_beta   90.00
_cell.angle_gamma   90.00
#
_symmetry.space_group_name_H-M   'P 1'
#
loop_
_entity.id
_entity.type
_entity.pdbx_description
1 polymer ?
#
loop_
_entity_poly.entity_id
_entity_poly.type
_entity_poly.pdbx_seq_one_letter_code
_entity_poly.pdbx_strand_id
1 'polypeptide(L)' 'MPGSTPALTKRDAIRAAVRHLDADVIKAWPVWRRVNRVANEGAELVELLPVR' A
#
# COMPACT_ATOMS: atom_id res chain seq x y z
N MET A 1 1.26 -21.21 -14.56
CA MET A 1 0.84 -19.92 -13.97
C MET A 1 0.70 -20.12 -12.46
N PRO A 2 1.72 -19.89 -11.61
CA PRO A 2 1.53 -20.05 -10.17
C PRO A 2 1.07 -18.71 -9.59
N GLY A 3 -0.24 -18.58 -9.41
CA GLY A 3 -0.89 -17.44 -8.78
C GLY A 3 -2.12 -17.90 -8.02
N SER A 4 -1.97 -18.91 -7.16
CA SER A 4 -3.02 -19.29 -6.20
C SER A 4 -2.52 -18.90 -4.82
N THR A 5 -3.03 -17.78 -4.31
CA THR A 5 -2.79 -17.37 -2.94
C THR A 5 -3.38 -18.45 -2.03
N PRO A 6 -2.61 -19.08 -1.15
CA PRO A 6 -3.17 -20.01 -0.18
C PRO A 6 -4.22 -19.27 0.64
N ALA A 7 -5.37 -19.91 0.89
CA ALA A 7 -6.40 -19.32 1.73
C ALA A 7 -5.80 -19.02 3.11
N LEU A 8 -5.55 -17.74 3.39
CA LEU A 8 -4.95 -17.22 4.63
C LEU A 8 -5.99 -17.23 5.77
N THR A 9 -6.67 -18.36 5.97
CA THR A 9 -7.71 -18.53 6.99
C THR A 9 -7.17 -19.14 8.29
N LYS A 10 -5.98 -19.74 8.23
CA LYS A 10 -5.30 -20.34 9.39
C LYS A 10 -4.18 -19.42 9.89
N ARG A 11 -4.11 -19.26 11.21
CA ARG A 11 -3.11 -18.41 11.89
C ARG A 11 -1.66 -18.74 11.47
N ASP A 12 -1.33 -20.02 11.36
CA ASP A 12 0.03 -20.44 11.01
C ASP A 12 0.37 -20.13 9.54
N ALA A 13 -0.62 -20.20 8.64
CA ALA A 13 -0.45 -19.80 7.24
C ALA A 13 -0.19 -18.30 7.11
N ILE A 14 -0.89 -17.47 7.89
CA ILE A 14 -0.64 -16.02 7.96
C ILE A 14 0.77 -15.74 8.47
N ARG A 15 1.19 -16.39 9.56
CA ARG A 15 2.52 -16.19 10.15
C ARG A 15 3.64 -16.60 9.19
N ALA A 16 3.44 -17.65 8.39
CA ALA A 16 4.42 -18.07 7.38
C ALA A 16 4.47 -17.12 6.17
N ALA A 17 3.36 -16.46 5.83
CA ALA A 17 3.27 -15.59 4.66
C ALA A 17 3.69 -14.13 4.95
N VAL A 18 3.45 -13.63 6.17
CA VAL A 18 3.72 -12.24 6.55
C VAL A 18 5.20 -12.08 6.91
N ARG A 19 5.84 -11.11 6.26
CA ARG A 19 7.22 -10.68 6.56
C ARG A 19 7.28 -9.17 6.63
N HIS A 20 8.20 -8.65 7.43
CA HIS A 20 8.54 -7.23 7.40
C HIS A 20 9.35 -6.93 6.15
N LEU A 21 9.16 -5.73 5.60
CA LEU A 21 10.01 -5.17 4.56
C LEU A 21 10.94 -4.15 5.22
N ASP A 22 12.20 -4.14 4.81
CA ASP A 22 13.13 -3.10 5.23
C ASP A 22 12.64 -1.73 4.75
N ALA A 23 12.73 -0.70 5.61
CA ALA A 23 12.19 0.62 5.29
C ALA A 23 12.77 1.21 3.99
N ASP A 24 14.05 0.93 3.72
CA ASP A 24 14.78 1.46 2.56
C ASP A 24 14.26 0.95 1.22
N VAL A 25 13.46 -0.14 1.19
CA VAL A 25 12.82 -0.62 -0.04
C VAL A 25 11.52 0.12 -0.35
N ILE A 26 11.00 0.91 0.60
CA ILE A 26 9.74 1.65 0.47
C ILE A 26 10.06 3.11 0.19
N LYS A 27 9.59 3.62 -0.95
CA LYS A 27 9.67 5.04 -1.30
C LYS A 27 8.39 5.75 -0.88
N ALA A 28 8.53 6.97 -0.35
CA ALA A 28 7.41 7.82 0.05
C ALA A 28 7.65 9.27 -0.38
N TRP A 29 6.57 10.01 -0.60
CA TRP A 29 6.58 11.43 -0.96
C TRP A 29 5.33 12.12 -0.42
N PRO A 30 5.35 13.46 -0.24
CA PRO A 30 4.17 14.21 0.15
C PRO A 30 3.11 14.19 -0.96
N VAL A 31 1.84 14.08 -0.57
CA VAL A 31 0.68 14.09 -1.47
C VAL A 31 -0.36 15.10 -0.99
N TRP A 32 -1.42 15.30 -1.78
CA TRP A 32 -2.51 16.20 -1.40
C TRP A 32 -3.29 15.71 -0.19
N ARG A 33 -3.50 16.59 0.80
CA ARG A 33 -4.37 16.32 1.96
C ARG A 33 -5.82 15.95 1.60
N ARG A 34 -6.24 16.26 0.37
CA ARG A 34 -7.55 15.90 -0.19
C ARG A 34 -7.78 14.38 -0.18
N VAL A 35 -6.73 13.56 -0.27
CA VAL A 35 -6.82 12.08 -0.23
C VAL A 35 -7.50 11.55 1.04
N ASN A 36 -7.50 12.32 2.14
CA ASN A 36 -8.11 11.92 3.40
C ASN A 36 -9.65 11.92 3.37
N ARG A 37 -10.29 12.48 2.32
CA ARG A 37 -11.75 12.44 2.18
C ARG A 37 -12.11 11.31 1.23
N VAL A 38 -12.87 10.32 1.72
CA VAL A 38 -13.27 9.12 0.95
C VAL A 38 -14.01 9.44 -0.35
N ALA A 39 -14.74 10.57 -0.39
CA ALA A 39 -15.47 11.01 -1.57
C ALA A 39 -14.58 11.64 -2.66
N ASN A 40 -13.29 11.90 -2.37
CA ASN A 40 -12.36 12.39 -3.37
C ASN A 40 -11.73 11.19 -4.08
N GLU A 41 -11.90 11.17 -5.40
CA GLU A 41 -11.31 10.19 -6.30
C GLU A 41 -10.43 10.92 -7.33
N GLY A 42 -9.42 10.24 -7.85
CA GLY A 42 -8.50 10.81 -8.84
C GLY A 42 -7.04 10.43 -8.60
N ALA A 43 -6.28 10.25 -9.68
CA ALA A 43 -4.87 9.87 -9.63
C ALA A 43 -4.00 10.97 -9.01
N GLU A 44 -4.41 12.25 -9.16
CA GLU A 44 -3.70 13.41 -8.64
C GLU A 44 -3.59 13.41 -7.11
N LEU A 45 -4.43 12.62 -6.42
CA LEU A 45 -4.43 12.51 -4.97
C LEU A 45 -3.21 11.77 -4.42
N VAL A 46 -2.56 10.91 -5.21
CA VAL A 46 -1.37 10.14 -4.83
C VAL A 46 -0.11 10.56 -5.59
N GLU A 47 -0.26 11.43 -6.58
CA GLU A 47 0.85 12.08 -7.26
C GLU A 47 1.65 12.99 -6.32
N LEU A 48 2.89 13.25 -6.71
CA LEU A 48 3.81 14.07 -5.95
C LEU A 48 3.24 15.49 -5.79
N LEU A 49 3.18 15.99 -4.56
CA LEU A 49 2.63 17.31 -4.28
C LEU A 49 3.43 18.39 -5.03
N PRO A 50 2.81 19.19 -5.92
CA PRO A 50 3.52 20.22 -6.64
C PRO A 50 4.12 21.24 -5.67
N VAL A 51 5.40 21.54 -5.86
CA VAL A 51 6.08 22.61 -5.12
C VAL A 51 5.57 23.94 -5.66
N ARG A 52 5.08 24.80 -4.76
CA ARG A 52 4.65 26.17 -5.10
C ARG A 52 5.83 27.07 -5.40
#